data_AF-A0A9D1APN1-F1
#
_entry.id   AF-A0A9D1APN1-F1
#
_cell.length_a   1.000
_cell.length_b   1.000
_cell.length_c   1.000
_cell.angle_alpha   90.00
_cell.angle_beta   90.00
_cell.angle_gamma   90.00
#
_symmetry.space_group_name_H-M   'P 1'
#
loop_
_entity.id
_entity.type
_entity.pdbx_description
1 polymer ?
#
loop_
_entity_poly.entity_id
_entity_poly.type
_entity_poly.pdbx_seq_one_letter_code
_entity_poly.pdbx_strand_id
1 'polypeptide(L)'
;MLDLVEREHKEKSNRKRIFKIIEQIPEGVPAGWERKTLAVGGLTYIGFSEIHPEYLVCISSQGQSFLDCTTGEKRYVEELYDEDDLIAYSDGIESEKVCIAGEGGGGLRHYSKTGNILEQISPIWPAQQIIFMPNYC
;
A
#
# COMPACT_ATOMS: atom_id res chain seq x y z
N MET A 1 39.04 16.54 -9.64
CA MET A 1 39.20 16.04 -8.25
C MET A 1 38.50 16.95 -7.25
N LEU A 2 38.70 18.28 -7.28
CA LEU A 2 37.96 19.26 -6.44
C LEU A 2 36.43 19.19 -6.59
N ASP A 3 35.93 19.06 -7.81
CA ASP A 3 34.48 19.01 -8.13
C ASP A 3 33.76 17.78 -7.53
N LEU A 4 34.44 16.62 -7.47
CA LEU A 4 33.89 15.41 -6.87
C LEU A 4 33.74 15.53 -5.35
N VAL A 5 34.73 16.14 -4.68
CA VAL A 5 34.70 16.37 -3.23
C VAL A 5 33.61 17.37 -2.86
N GLU A 6 33.44 18.43 -3.66
CA GLU A 6 32.39 19.42 -3.43
C GLU A 6 31.00 18.81 -3.65
N ARG A 7 30.82 18.01 -4.70
CA ARG A 7 29.58 17.26 -4.93
C ARG A 7 29.27 16.31 -3.79
N GLU A 8 30.25 15.52 -3.34
CA GLU A 8 30.07 14.59 -2.22
C GLU A 8 29.68 15.33 -0.94
N HIS A 9 30.30 16.48 -0.67
CA HIS A 9 29.96 17.31 0.48
C HIS A 9 28.53 17.88 0.40
N LYS A 10 28.11 18.35 -0.78
CA LYS A 10 26.74 18.81 -1.02
C LYS A 10 25.73 17.68 -0.86
N GLU A 11 26.00 16.51 -1.41
CA GLU A 11 25.13 15.33 -1.27
C GLU A 11 25.02 14.89 0.20
N LYS A 12 26.14 14.83 0.94
CA LYS A 12 26.13 14.51 2.38
C LYS A 12 25.33 15.53 3.19
N SER A 13 25.50 16.82 2.91
CA SER A 13 24.79 17.90 3.61
C SER A 13 23.29 17.86 3.31
N ASN A 14 22.91 17.65 2.04
CA ASN A 14 21.51 17.52 1.65
C ASN A 14 20.87 16.27 2.26
N ARG A 15 21.56 15.13 2.25
CA ARG A 15 21.10 13.90 2.91
C ARG A 15 20.82 14.16 4.39
N LYS A 16 21.78 14.70 5.14
CA LYS A 16 21.59 15.04 6.56
C LYS A 16 20.38 15.94 6.80
N ARG A 17 20.15 16.95 5.94
CA ARG A 17 19.00 17.84 6.02
C ARG A 17 17.68 17.09 5.80
N ILE A 18 17.61 16.21 4.81
CA ILE A 18 16.41 15.41 4.51
C ILE A 18 16.09 14.46 5.68
N PHE A 19 17.09 13.76 6.22
CA PHE A 19 16.88 12.88 7.38
C PHE A 19 16.29 13.62 8.58
N LYS A 20 16.81 14.82 8.89
CA LYS A 20 16.26 15.65 9.97
C LYS A 20 14.79 16.04 9.76
N ILE A 21 14.31 16.13 8.52
CA ILE A 21 12.89 16.41 8.23
C ILE A 21 12.05 15.14 8.41
N ILE A 22 12.54 14.01 7.91
CA ILE A 22 11.85 12.71 8.02
C ILE A 22 11.72 12.28 9.49
N GLU A 23 12.75 12.47 10.30
CA GLU A 23 12.76 12.15 11.74
C GLU A 23 11.72 12.95 12.55
N GLN A 24 11.14 14.02 11.99
CA GLN A 24 10.06 14.77 12.64
C GLN A 24 8.69 14.13 12.40
N ILE A 25 8.58 13.18 11.47
CA ILE A 25 7.32 12.50 11.18
C ILE A 25 7.04 11.49 12.29
N PRO A 26 5.87 11.54 12.94
CA PRO A 26 5.51 10.58 13.97
C PRO A 26 5.49 9.15 13.42
N GLU A 27 6.12 8.23 14.14
CA GLU A 27 6.13 6.81 13.81
C GLU A 27 5.03 6.04 14.56
N GLY A 28 4.54 4.97 13.95
CA GLY A 28 3.55 4.07 14.55
C GLY A 28 2.16 4.20 13.94
N VAL A 29 1.15 3.89 14.74
CA VAL A 29 -0.25 3.92 14.32
C VAL A 29 -0.77 5.36 14.48
N PRO A 30 -1.32 6.00 13.42
CA PRO A 30 -1.87 7.34 13.52
C PRO A 30 -2.93 7.46 14.62
N ALA A 31 -3.08 8.66 15.19
CA ALA A 31 -4.08 8.89 16.23
C ALA A 31 -5.49 8.56 15.72
N GLY A 32 -6.23 7.76 16.51
CA GLY A 32 -7.58 7.30 16.14
C GLY A 32 -7.62 6.08 15.22
N TRP A 33 -6.46 5.54 14.81
CA TRP A 33 -6.39 4.33 14.00
C TRP A 33 -6.15 3.09 14.87
N GLU A 34 -6.64 1.95 14.42
CA GLU A 34 -6.34 0.63 14.99
C GLU A 34 -5.51 -0.17 13.97
N ARG A 35 -4.43 -0.82 14.44
CA ARG A 35 -3.66 -1.74 13.61
C ARG A 35 -4.16 -3.16 13.81
N LYS A 36 -4.71 -3.75 12.75
CA LYS A 36 -5.01 -5.18 12.66
C LYS A 36 -3.95 -5.90 11.82
N THR A 37 -3.74 -7.19 12.07
CA THR A 37 -2.78 -8.01 11.32
C THR A 37 -3.42 -9.32 10.96
N LEU A 38 -3.37 -9.67 9.68
CA LEU A 38 -3.86 -10.93 9.14
C LEU A 38 -2.74 -11.60 8.35
N ALA A 39 -2.49 -12.87 8.63
CA ALA A 39 -1.52 -13.66 7.88
C ALA A 39 -2.21 -14.36 6.70
N VAL A 40 -1.69 -14.16 5.50
CA VAL A 40 -2.10 -14.87 4.29
C VAL A 40 -0.90 -15.62 3.72
N GLY A 41 -0.94 -16.94 3.77
CA GLY A 41 0.13 -17.77 3.21
C GLY A 41 0.07 -17.78 1.69
N GLY A 42 1.19 -17.48 1.03
CA GLY A 42 1.29 -17.46 -0.43
C GLY A 42 0.49 -16.35 -1.09
N LEU A 43 0.41 -15.17 -0.48
CA LEU A 43 -0.26 -13.99 -1.04
C LEU A 43 0.36 -13.62 -2.40
N THR A 44 -0.46 -13.55 -3.45
CA THR A 44 -0.02 -13.20 -4.81
C THR A 44 -0.57 -11.86 -5.27
N TYR A 45 -1.85 -11.59 -5.01
CA TYR A 45 -2.51 -10.34 -5.40
C TYR A 45 -3.52 -9.85 -4.36
N ILE A 46 -3.74 -8.53 -4.34
CA ILE A 46 -4.74 -7.86 -3.50
C ILE A 46 -5.43 -6.73 -4.27
N GLY A 47 -6.70 -6.46 -3.97
CA GLY A 47 -7.41 -5.32 -4.52
C GLY A 47 -8.56 -4.87 -3.61
N PHE A 48 -8.66 -3.57 -3.38
CA PHE A 48 -9.77 -2.98 -2.63
C PHE A 48 -10.93 -2.68 -3.56
N SER A 49 -12.15 -2.89 -3.07
CA SER A 49 -13.34 -2.39 -3.76
C SER A 49 -13.32 -0.86 -3.82
N GLU A 50 -13.70 -0.31 -4.97
CA GLU A 50 -13.89 1.10 -5.22
C GLU A 50 -15.26 1.60 -4.71
N ILE A 51 -16.24 0.71 -4.62
CA ILE A 51 -17.59 1.01 -4.11
C ILE A 51 -17.64 0.91 -2.59
N HIS A 52 -17.03 -0.13 -2.03
CA HIS A 52 -16.97 -0.49 -0.61
C HIS A 52 -15.50 -0.64 -0.14
N PRO A 53 -14.77 0.46 0.13
CA PRO A 53 -13.32 0.43 0.43
C PRO A 53 -12.92 -0.40 1.65
N GLU A 54 -13.87 -0.79 2.50
CA GLU A 54 -13.69 -1.73 3.58
C GLU A 54 -13.50 -3.18 3.09
N TYR A 55 -13.86 -3.49 1.86
CA TYR A 55 -13.76 -4.82 1.27
C TYR A 55 -12.49 -5.01 0.45
N LEU A 56 -11.83 -6.13 0.69
CA LEU A 56 -10.57 -6.53 0.07
C LEU A 56 -10.72 -7.90 -0.58
N VAL A 57 -10.39 -7.97 -1.87
CA VAL A 57 -10.13 -9.23 -2.57
C VAL A 57 -8.67 -9.60 -2.36
N CYS A 58 -8.44 -10.86 -2.00
CA CYS A 58 -7.12 -11.39 -1.71
C CYS A 58 -6.95 -12.73 -2.43
N ILE A 59 -5.97 -12.80 -3.32
CA ILE A 59 -5.62 -14.00 -4.08
C ILE A 59 -4.31 -14.55 -3.52
N SER A 60 -4.29 -15.86 -3.31
CA SER A 60 -3.15 -16.56 -2.72
C SER A 60 -3.01 -17.96 -3.29
N SER A 61 -1.93 -18.65 -2.92
CA SER A 61 -1.75 -20.07 -3.27
C SER A 61 -2.82 -21.00 -2.68
N GLN A 62 -3.66 -20.52 -1.76
CA GLN A 62 -4.82 -21.25 -1.21
C GLN A 62 -6.13 -20.90 -1.93
N GLY A 63 -6.05 -20.05 -2.95
CA GLY A 63 -7.15 -19.54 -3.74
C GLY A 63 -7.57 -18.12 -3.38
N GLN A 64 -8.71 -17.73 -3.92
CA GLN A 64 -9.28 -16.40 -3.75
C GLN A 64 -10.11 -16.30 -2.47
N SER A 65 -9.97 -15.17 -1.79
CA SER A 65 -10.70 -14.86 -0.57
C SER A 65 -11.18 -13.43 -0.57
N PHE A 66 -12.30 -13.23 0.11
CA PHE A 66 -12.90 -11.96 0.40
C PHE A 66 -12.70 -11.63 1.87
N LEU A 67 -12.27 -10.41 2.17
CA LEU A 67 -12.02 -9.91 3.51
C LEU A 67 -12.83 -8.62 3.75
N ASP A 68 -13.56 -8.58 4.87
CA ASP A 68 -14.09 -7.35 5.45
C ASP A 68 -13.06 -6.77 6.42
N CYS A 69 -12.48 -5.62 6.08
CA CYS A 69 -11.44 -4.96 6.90
C CYS A 69 -12.00 -4.34 8.19
N THR A 70 -13.31 -4.10 8.26
CA THR A 70 -13.97 -3.57 9.46
C THR A 70 -14.03 -4.65 10.54
N THR A 71 -14.52 -5.84 10.17
CA THR A 71 -14.72 -6.96 11.09
C THR A 71 -13.48 -7.85 11.21
N GLY A 72 -12.66 -7.93 10.16
CA GLY A 72 -11.58 -8.89 10.00
C GLY A 72 -12.04 -10.27 9.50
N GLU A 73 -13.32 -10.41 9.12
CA GLU A 73 -13.86 -11.66 8.61
C GLU A 73 -13.28 -11.98 7.24
N LYS A 74 -12.66 -13.17 7.13
CA LYS A 74 -12.12 -13.72 5.87
C LYS A 74 -12.93 -14.95 5.47
N ARG A 75 -13.38 -14.99 4.22
CA ARG A 75 -14.01 -16.19 3.62
C ARG A 75 -13.41 -16.50 2.26
N TYR A 76 -13.31 -17.79 1.95
CA TYR A 76 -12.94 -18.24 0.62
C TYR A 76 -14.14 -18.12 -0.32
N VAL A 77 -13.87 -17.76 -1.57
CA VAL A 77 -14.86 -17.57 -2.63
C VAL A 77 -14.39 -18.31 -3.89
N GLU A 78 -15.26 -18.44 -4.88
CA GLU A 78 -14.84 -18.93 -6.19
C GLU A 78 -13.75 -18.04 -6.79
N GLU A 79 -12.75 -18.66 -7.41
CA GLU A 79 -11.67 -17.94 -8.07
C GLU A 79 -12.17 -17.33 -9.37
N LEU A 80 -12.13 -15.99 -9.44
CA LEU A 80 -12.57 -15.26 -10.61
C LEU A 80 -11.67 -14.03 -10.77
N TYR A 81 -10.46 -14.26 -11.24
CA TYR A 81 -9.46 -13.23 -11.51
C TYR A 81 -8.74 -13.49 -12.83
N ASP A 82 -8.25 -12.41 -13.42
CA ASP A 82 -7.42 -12.39 -14.62
C ASP A 82 -6.11 -11.68 -14.25
N GLU A 83 -5.01 -12.43 -14.28
CA GLU A 83 -3.68 -11.93 -13.93
C GLU A 83 -3.08 -11.03 -15.00
N ASP A 84 -3.44 -11.24 -16.27
CA ASP A 84 -2.92 -10.45 -17.39
C ASP A 84 -3.59 -9.07 -17.41
N ASP A 85 -4.90 -9.03 -17.16
CA ASP A 85 -5.68 -7.79 -17.09
C ASP A 85 -5.66 -7.13 -15.70
N LEU A 86 -5.08 -7.80 -14.69
CA LEU A 86 -5.00 -7.36 -13.29
C LEU A 86 -6.36 -6.98 -12.70
N ILE A 87 -7.34 -7.87 -12.87
CA ILE A 87 -8.71 -7.70 -12.37
C ILE A 87 -9.20 -8.93 -11.62
N ALA A 88 -10.11 -8.72 -10.67
CA ALA A 88 -10.81 -9.79 -9.96
C ALA A 88 -12.27 -9.41 -9.69
N TYR A 89 -13.08 -10.44 -9.48
CA TYR A 89 -14.50 -10.37 -9.11
C TYR A 89 -14.73 -11.26 -7.90
N SER A 90 -15.65 -10.90 -7.01
CA SER A 90 -15.90 -11.69 -5.81
C SER A 90 -17.36 -11.64 -5.39
N ASP A 91 -17.88 -12.78 -4.97
CA ASP A 91 -19.16 -12.89 -4.27
C ASP A 91 -19.06 -12.15 -2.92
N GLY A 92 -19.53 -10.91 -2.90
CA GLY A 92 -19.38 -9.98 -1.78
C GLY A 92 -19.21 -8.53 -2.22
N ILE A 93 -18.85 -8.30 -3.48
CA ILE A 93 -18.73 -6.98 -4.08
C ILE A 93 -19.54 -7.00 -5.38
N GLU A 94 -20.84 -6.72 -5.27
CA GLU A 94 -21.90 -6.88 -6.29
C GLU A 94 -21.45 -6.63 -7.75
N SER A 95 -20.95 -7.66 -8.44
CA SER A 95 -20.46 -7.57 -9.83
C SER A 95 -19.39 -6.49 -10.08
N GLU A 96 -18.72 -5.99 -9.05
CA GLU A 96 -17.68 -4.99 -9.20
C GLU A 96 -16.42 -5.62 -9.78
N LYS A 97 -15.84 -4.95 -10.79
CA LYS A 97 -14.50 -5.26 -11.26
C LYS A 97 -13.47 -4.59 -10.35
N VAL A 98 -12.78 -5.38 -9.56
CA VAL A 98 -11.73 -4.92 -8.64
C VAL A 98 -10.38 -4.95 -9.35
N CYS A 99 -9.68 -3.81 -9.41
CA CYS A 99 -8.28 -3.79 -9.86
C CYS A 99 -7.38 -4.41 -8.78
N ILE A 100 -6.52 -5.34 -9.18
CA ILE A 100 -5.60 -6.02 -8.27
C ILE A 100 -4.15 -5.59 -8.49
N ALA A 101 -3.36 -5.66 -7.43
CA ALA A 101 -1.93 -5.38 -7.42
C ALA A 101 -1.20 -6.55 -6.75
N GLY A 102 -0.05 -6.94 -7.30
CA GLY A 102 0.66 -8.14 -6.85
C GLY A 102 1.88 -8.49 -7.69
N GLU A 103 2.20 -9.78 -7.79
CA GLU A 103 3.40 -10.28 -8.46
C GLU A 103 3.50 -9.86 -9.93
N GLY A 104 2.37 -9.84 -10.65
CA GLY A 104 2.27 -9.38 -12.04
C GLY A 104 2.28 -7.86 -12.23
N GLY A 105 2.32 -7.07 -11.16
CA GLY A 105 2.32 -5.60 -11.21
C GLY A 105 1.03 -4.98 -10.67
N GLY A 106 0.56 -3.91 -11.31
CA GLY A 106 -0.57 -3.12 -10.84
C GLY A 106 -0.17 -2.06 -9.81
N GLY A 107 -1.17 -1.52 -9.09
CA GLY A 107 -0.94 -0.50 -8.08
C GLY A 107 -2.18 -0.26 -7.22
N LEU A 108 -1.96 -0.04 -5.92
CA LEU A 108 -3.02 0.37 -5.01
C LEU A 108 -3.17 1.89 -5.05
N ARG A 109 -4.36 2.35 -4.65
CA ARG A 109 -4.64 3.78 -4.54
C ARG A 109 -3.83 4.41 -3.41
N HIS A 110 -3.11 5.49 -3.72
CA HIS A 110 -2.30 6.23 -2.76
C HIS A 110 -2.97 7.50 -2.22
N TYR A 111 -4.17 7.84 -2.70
CA TYR A 111 -4.88 9.06 -2.28
C TYR A 111 -6.37 8.82 -2.08
N SER A 112 -7.02 9.49 -1.14
CA SER A 112 -8.46 9.41 -0.92
C SER A 112 -9.21 10.63 -1.49
N LYS A 113 -10.53 10.50 -1.66
CA LYS A 113 -11.41 11.63 -2.02
C LYS A 113 -11.41 12.76 -0.96
N THR A 114 -11.04 12.44 0.27
CA THR A 114 -10.95 13.39 1.39
C THR A 114 -9.57 14.06 1.50
N GLY A 115 -8.69 13.86 0.50
CA GLY A 115 -7.37 14.50 0.47
C GLY A 115 -6.28 13.82 1.29
N ASN A 116 -6.49 12.59 1.79
CA ASN A 116 -5.42 11.83 2.43
C ASN A 116 -4.48 11.25 1.39
N ILE A 117 -3.18 11.21 1.67
CA ILE A 117 -2.15 10.65 0.80
C ILE A 117 -1.28 9.64 1.55
N LEU A 118 -0.84 8.60 0.85
CA LEU A 118 0.26 7.72 1.23
C LEU A 118 1.45 8.00 0.30
N GLU A 119 2.55 8.47 0.88
CA GLU A 119 3.80 8.74 0.15
C GLU A 119 4.82 7.66 0.47
N GLN A 120 5.39 7.04 -0.56
CA GLN A 120 6.44 6.05 -0.42
C GLN A 120 7.80 6.70 -0.65
N ILE A 121 8.66 6.68 0.37
CA ILE A 121 10.02 7.22 0.31
C ILE A 121 11.05 6.11 0.52
N SER A 122 12.29 6.36 0.07
CA SER A 122 13.42 5.43 0.25
C SER A 122 14.69 6.17 0.70
N PRO A 123 14.70 6.75 1.91
CA PRO A 123 15.84 7.54 2.38
C PRO A 123 17.11 6.69 2.57
N ILE A 124 16.95 5.40 2.85
CA ILE A 124 18.03 4.40 2.96
C ILE A 124 17.71 3.22 2.03
N TRP A 125 17.85 3.41 0.71
CA TRP A 125 17.66 2.31 -0.24
C TRP A 125 18.43 1.04 0.19
N PRO A 126 17.83 -0.17 0.13
CA PRO A 126 16.53 -0.51 -0.47
C PRO A 126 15.34 -0.38 0.49
N ALA A 127 15.55 0.06 1.74
CA ALA A 127 14.47 0.21 2.69
C ALA A 127 13.51 1.30 2.25
N GLN A 128 12.21 1.01 2.37
CA GLN A 128 11.12 1.90 2.01
C GLN A 128 10.32 2.23 3.26
N GLN A 129 9.82 3.46 3.31
CA GLN A 129 8.94 3.94 4.37
C GLN A 129 7.69 4.52 3.72
N ILE A 130 6.54 4.22 4.30
CA ILE A 130 5.25 4.80 3.92
C ILE A 130 4.92 5.91 4.90
N ILE A 131 4.67 7.10 4.38
CA ILE A 131 4.24 8.27 5.15
C ILE A 131 2.76 8.51 4.87
N PHE A 132 1.97 8.56 5.94
CA PHE A 132 0.57 8.98 5.86
C PHE A 132 0.47 10.50 6.02
N MET A 133 -0.14 11.17 5.03
CA MET A 133 -0.33 12.61 4.96
C MET A 133 -1.83 12.94 4.95
N PRO A 134 -2.46 13.18 6.11
CA PRO A 134 -3.89 13.44 6.18
C PRO A 134 -4.24 14.85 5.66
N ASN A 135 -5.37 14.98 4.94
CA ASN A 135 -5.93 16.25 4.45
C ASN A 135 -4.90 17.16 3.74
N TYR A 136 -4.04 16.57 2.90
CA TYR A 136 -3.00 17.31 2.19
C TYR A 136 -3.55 18.10 0.99
N CYS A 137 -4.59 17.56 0.34
CA CYS A 137 -5.24 18.16 -0.84
C CYS A 137 -6.54 18.89 -0.49
#